data_AF-A0A9W8JP11-F1
#
_entry.id   AF-A0A9W8JP11-F1
#
_cell.length_a   1.000
_cell.length_b   1.000
_cell.length_c   1.000
_cell.angle_alpha   90.00
_cell.angle_beta   90.00
_cell.angle_gamma   90.00
#
_symmetry.space_group_name_H-M   'P 1'
#
loop_
_entity.id
_entity.type
_entity.pdbx_description
1 polymer ?
#
loop_
_entity_poly.entity_id
_entity_poly.type
_entity_poly.pdbx_seq_one_letter_code
_entity_poly.pdbx_strand_id
1 'polypeptide(L)'
;MPPPDQTVKKIRKASEFSPAERQVLNRYKSEYRNEPDEAARGQIFKEKVLVDFFNFLDKGGRAPEGDAAHIGRFISNNWQLRVSVKKKTNLKIRLIDVTPHEHGGKVEFALKNAALRRVLDGLTPAELAEVEQTKADWAEKGRSVTMQRQRTERFAIKRLRENGESMWKDMGILGLYIGVWKAVDGEEFIFMEDSMKTHLCHPRAQNFTMKNPALVRELKAKLLEYIAAVREDVVSIAAEAGAAAGGPTVEHPDLEIKLTDEGFPIVLPLLSPGALQQEQFKKEIEPVLRDYMNHHYYLASGRTRRHVAYDTVQANQDLFIESQYLPPGMIFKDPCSMRLQDVQQLLAFLRQCQQDVGPAAAFRWSRYVAESTNGEKIFAPAMQTIRRVAEPRLPPPPLPHGML
;
A
#
# COMPACT_ATOMS: atom_id res chain seq x y z
N MET A 1 -42.30 -23.22 -1.74
CA MET A 1 -42.24 -21.78 -1.45
C MET A 1 -40.86 -21.47 -0.90
N PRO A 2 -40.04 -20.62 -1.53
CA PRO A 2 -38.78 -20.19 -0.92
C PRO A 2 -39.07 -19.26 0.28
N PRO A 3 -38.17 -19.20 1.28
CA PRO A 3 -38.36 -18.31 2.42
C PRO A 3 -38.31 -16.84 1.96
N PRO A 4 -39.00 -15.91 2.65
CA PRO A 4 -38.96 -14.50 2.30
C PRO A 4 -37.52 -14.00 2.42
N ASP A 5 -37.07 -13.39 1.33
CA ASP A 5 -35.76 -12.77 1.15
C ASP A 5 -35.48 -11.80 2.32
N GLN A 6 -34.53 -12.14 3.19
CA GLN A 6 -34.03 -11.22 4.20
C GLN A 6 -33.17 -10.18 3.49
N THR A 7 -33.83 -9.19 2.86
CA THR A 7 -33.15 -8.03 2.31
C THR A 7 -32.34 -7.37 3.42
N VAL A 8 -31.02 -7.43 3.32
CA VAL A 8 -30.10 -6.68 4.18
C VAL A 8 -30.49 -5.21 4.06
N LYS A 9 -31.16 -4.68 5.09
CA LYS A 9 -31.61 -3.27 5.12
C LYS A 9 -30.39 -2.38 4.90
N LYS A 10 -30.37 -1.67 3.77
CA LYS A 10 -29.27 -0.76 3.41
C LYS A 10 -29.16 0.33 4.47
N ILE A 11 -27.91 0.65 4.84
CA ILE A 11 -27.60 1.64 5.86
C ILE A 11 -28.06 3.02 5.40
N ARG A 12 -28.84 3.72 6.23
CA ARG A 12 -29.30 5.08 5.91
C ARG A 12 -28.12 6.05 5.77
N LYS A 13 -28.00 6.73 4.62
CA LYS A 13 -27.02 7.81 4.42
C LYS A 13 -27.43 9.06 5.22
N ALA A 14 -26.48 9.95 5.51
CA ALA A 14 -26.74 11.22 6.18
C ALA A 14 -27.86 12.04 5.52
N SER A 15 -27.92 11.99 4.18
CA SER A 15 -28.94 12.62 3.34
C SER A 15 -30.36 12.09 3.61
N GLU A 16 -30.48 10.89 4.17
CA GLU A 16 -31.76 10.20 4.36
C GLU A 16 -32.41 10.53 5.71
N PHE A 17 -31.69 11.17 6.65
CA PHE A 17 -32.32 11.76 7.83
C PHE A 17 -32.99 13.08 7.45
N SER A 18 -34.26 13.20 7.80
CA SER A 18 -35.05 14.43 7.69
C SER A 18 -34.44 15.56 8.53
N PRO A 19 -34.77 16.84 8.22
CA PRO A 19 -34.32 17.97 9.00
C PRO A 19 -34.65 17.86 10.49
N ALA A 20 -35.84 17.36 10.83
CA ALA A 20 -36.27 17.16 12.21
C ALA A 20 -35.48 16.06 12.93
N GLU A 21 -35.26 14.91 12.28
CA GLU A 21 -34.38 13.85 12.81
C GLU A 21 -32.97 14.39 13.09
N ARG A 22 -32.41 15.20 12.18
CA ARG A 22 -31.09 15.81 12.36
C ARG A 22 -31.06 16.82 13.50
N GLN A 23 -32.16 17.54 13.76
CA GLN A 23 -32.24 18.49 14.86
C GLN A 23 -32.15 17.77 16.21
N VAL A 24 -32.84 16.63 16.36
CA VAL A 24 -32.78 15.79 17.56
C VAL A 24 -31.36 15.26 17.76
N LEU A 25 -30.74 14.73 16.71
CA LEU A 25 -29.35 14.23 16.78
C LEU A 25 -28.38 15.38 17.14
N ASN A 26 -28.44 16.53 16.45
CA ASN A 26 -27.47 17.60 16.65
C ASN A 26 -27.50 18.24 18.05
N ARG A 27 -28.57 18.07 18.84
CA ARG A 27 -28.67 18.54 20.23
C ARG A 27 -27.52 18.03 21.11
N TYR A 28 -27.09 16.79 20.88
CA TYR A 28 -26.07 16.11 21.70
C TYR A 28 -24.69 16.09 21.05
N LYS A 29 -24.54 16.71 19.87
CA LYS A 29 -23.33 16.60 19.08
C LYS A 29 -22.12 17.25 19.74
N SER A 30 -22.29 18.39 20.39
CA SER A 30 -21.22 19.09 21.12
C SER A 30 -20.80 18.28 22.35
N GLU A 31 -21.76 17.83 23.15
CA GLU A 31 -21.54 17.02 24.34
C GLU A 31 -20.80 15.71 24.00
N TYR A 32 -21.30 14.97 23.01
CA TYR A 32 -20.66 13.72 22.54
C TYR A 32 -19.22 13.95 22.00
N ARG A 33 -18.96 15.11 21.36
CA ARG A 33 -17.63 15.42 20.82
C ARG A 33 -16.64 15.89 21.87
N ASN A 34 -17.12 16.55 22.92
CA ASN A 34 -16.28 17.11 23.96
C ASN A 34 -15.93 16.07 25.03
N GLU A 35 -16.60 14.92 25.04
CA GLU A 35 -16.30 13.81 25.95
C GLU A 35 -15.07 13.01 25.47
N PRO A 36 -13.93 13.08 26.17
CA PRO A 36 -12.71 12.36 25.80
C PRO A 36 -12.84 10.85 25.98
N ASP A 37 -13.59 10.39 26.99
CA ASP A 37 -13.69 8.98 27.34
C ASP A 37 -14.68 8.23 26.41
N GLU A 38 -14.25 7.07 25.93
CA GLU A 38 -15.06 6.28 24.98
C GLU A 38 -16.28 5.65 25.66
N ALA A 39 -16.15 5.21 26.91
CA ALA A 39 -17.26 4.61 27.65
C ALA A 39 -18.32 5.66 27.99
N ALA A 40 -17.90 6.86 28.42
CA ALA A 40 -18.78 8.00 28.65
C ALA A 40 -19.49 8.46 27.37
N ARG A 41 -18.80 8.49 26.21
CA ARG A 41 -19.47 8.72 24.91
C ARG A 41 -20.51 7.65 24.59
N GLY A 42 -20.20 6.39 24.89
CA GLY A 42 -21.14 5.28 24.76
C GLY A 42 -22.41 5.48 25.59
N GLN A 43 -22.27 6.00 26.82
CA GLN A 43 -23.40 6.37 27.68
C GLN A 43 -24.20 7.53 27.13
N ILE A 44 -23.57 8.64 26.70
CA ILE A 44 -24.25 9.77 26.04
C ILE A 44 -25.08 9.28 24.85
N PHE A 45 -24.51 8.41 24.01
CA PHE A 45 -25.23 7.84 22.88
C PHE A 45 -26.45 7.01 23.31
N LYS A 46 -26.27 6.07 24.25
CA LYS A 46 -27.34 5.16 24.67
C LYS A 46 -28.45 5.86 25.44
N GLU A 47 -28.09 6.70 26.41
CA GLU A 47 -29.02 7.23 27.40
C GLU A 47 -29.65 8.55 26.97
N LYS A 48 -28.98 9.32 26.11
CA LYS A 48 -29.49 10.60 25.63
C LYS A 48 -29.92 10.51 24.18
N VAL A 49 -28.98 10.16 23.29
CA VAL A 49 -29.24 10.27 21.85
C VAL A 49 -30.27 9.26 21.36
N LEU A 50 -30.14 7.98 21.74
CA LEU A 50 -31.11 6.96 21.34
C LEU A 50 -32.48 7.21 21.98
N VAL A 51 -32.53 7.58 23.26
CA VAL A 51 -33.78 7.85 23.98
C VAL A 51 -34.55 8.98 23.30
N ASP A 52 -33.92 10.14 23.09
CA ASP A 52 -34.59 11.27 22.46
C ASP A 52 -34.97 11.01 21.00
N PHE A 53 -34.14 10.28 20.27
CA PHE A 53 -34.41 9.94 18.88
C PHE A 53 -35.57 8.95 18.76
N PHE A 54 -35.64 7.95 19.63
CA PHE A 54 -36.75 7.00 19.64
C PHE A 54 -38.05 7.63 20.13
N ASN A 55 -38.00 8.51 21.13
CA ASN A 55 -39.16 9.31 21.54
C ASN A 55 -39.68 10.19 20.38
N PHE A 56 -38.77 10.73 19.55
CA PHE A 56 -39.14 11.47 18.36
C PHE A 56 -39.81 10.59 17.30
N LEU A 57 -39.27 9.39 17.04
CA LEU A 57 -39.84 8.44 16.07
C LEU A 57 -41.20 7.90 16.52
N ASP A 58 -41.35 7.59 17.80
CA ASP A 58 -42.59 7.08 18.40
C ASP A 58 -43.74 8.08 18.29
N LYS A 59 -43.47 9.37 18.59
CA LYS A 59 -44.43 10.46 18.34
C LYS A 59 -44.83 10.61 16.87
N GLY A 60 -43.98 10.14 15.94
CA GLY A 60 -44.25 10.10 14.50
C GLY A 60 -44.91 8.81 14.01
N GLY A 61 -45.28 7.89 14.91
CA GLY A 61 -45.88 6.60 14.57
C GLY A 61 -44.92 5.62 13.88
N ARG A 62 -43.60 5.81 14.03
CA ARG A 62 -42.57 4.93 13.44
C ARG A 62 -41.97 4.00 14.51
N ALA A 63 -41.99 2.70 14.23
CA ALA A 63 -41.41 1.69 15.11
C ALA A 63 -39.85 1.80 15.13
N PRO A 64 -39.21 1.78 16.32
CA PRO A 64 -37.74 1.90 16.44
C PRO A 64 -36.91 0.71 15.92
N GLU A 65 -37.54 -0.40 15.52
CA GLU A 65 -36.84 -1.67 15.28
C GLU A 65 -35.84 -1.60 14.11
N GLY A 66 -34.56 -1.73 14.48
CA GLY A 66 -33.42 -1.73 13.56
C GLY A 66 -32.70 -0.38 13.43
N ASP A 67 -33.23 0.70 14.00
CA ASP A 67 -32.62 2.03 13.83
C ASP A 67 -31.46 2.29 14.79
N ALA A 68 -31.37 1.63 15.95
CA ALA A 68 -30.27 1.83 16.91
C ALA A 68 -28.88 1.63 16.29
N ALA A 69 -28.69 0.53 15.55
CA ALA A 69 -27.41 0.20 14.91
C ALA A 69 -27.10 1.14 13.73
N HIS A 70 -28.13 1.69 13.08
CA HIS A 70 -27.99 2.66 12.00
C HIS A 70 -27.61 4.04 12.53
N ILE A 71 -28.27 4.50 13.59
CA ILE A 71 -27.96 5.75 14.28
C ILE A 71 -26.58 5.67 14.92
N GLY A 72 -26.24 4.55 15.56
CA GLY A 72 -24.91 4.33 16.15
C GLY A 72 -23.80 4.39 15.10
N ARG A 73 -23.99 3.76 13.93
CA ARG A 73 -23.06 3.89 12.80
C ARG A 73 -23.05 5.30 12.20
N PHE A 74 -24.18 5.98 12.10
CA PHE A 74 -24.24 7.36 11.64
C PHE A 74 -23.45 8.29 12.57
N ILE A 75 -23.68 8.21 13.88
CA ILE A 75 -22.98 9.00 14.89
C ILE A 75 -21.50 8.64 14.91
N SER A 76 -21.15 7.36 14.87
CA SER A 76 -19.76 6.94 14.76
C SER A 76 -19.10 7.52 13.51
N ASN A 77 -19.71 7.39 12.33
CA ASN A 77 -19.11 7.86 11.09
C ASN A 77 -19.08 9.40 10.92
N ASN A 78 -20.06 10.12 11.48
CA ASN A 78 -20.23 11.56 11.26
C ASN A 78 -19.80 12.41 12.45
N TRP A 79 -19.82 11.84 13.67
CA TRP A 79 -19.44 12.52 14.90
C TRP A 79 -18.14 12.00 15.51
N GLN A 80 -17.59 10.85 15.10
CA GLN A 80 -16.22 10.51 15.49
C GLN A 80 -15.27 11.63 15.05
N LEU A 81 -14.61 12.16 16.07
CA LEU A 81 -13.25 12.67 16.01
C LEU A 81 -12.38 11.65 15.24
N ARG A 82 -12.11 11.89 13.96
CA ARG A 82 -11.06 11.23 13.14
C ARG A 82 -9.63 11.46 13.72
N VAL A 83 -9.49 11.63 15.03
CA VAL A 83 -8.56 12.58 15.64
C VAL A 83 -7.57 12.00 16.65
N SER A 84 -7.51 10.70 16.93
CA SER A 84 -6.32 10.18 17.66
C SER A 84 -5.50 9.19 16.83
N VAL A 85 -6.01 7.99 16.55
CA VAL A 85 -5.21 6.96 15.86
C VAL A 85 -5.13 7.21 14.35
N LYS A 86 -6.26 7.60 13.73
CA LYS A 86 -6.26 8.09 12.34
C LYS A 86 -5.60 9.46 12.22
N LYS A 87 -5.46 10.27 13.28
CA LYS A 87 -4.74 11.55 13.21
C LYS A 87 -3.25 11.33 13.14
N LYS A 88 -2.62 10.43 13.89
CA LYS A 88 -1.17 10.15 13.72
C LYS A 88 -0.84 9.59 12.34
N THR A 89 -1.63 8.64 11.84
CA THR A 89 -1.40 8.01 10.52
C THR A 89 -1.86 8.90 9.37
N ASN A 90 -2.99 9.62 9.47
CA ASN A 90 -3.39 10.63 8.47
C ASN A 90 -2.65 11.96 8.60
N LEU A 91 -2.05 12.34 9.73
CA LEU A 91 -1.13 13.47 9.78
C LEU A 91 0.11 13.10 9.00
N LYS A 92 0.71 11.93 9.24
CA LYS A 92 1.82 11.46 8.42
C LYS A 92 1.41 11.42 6.95
N ILE A 93 0.31 10.78 6.58
CA ILE A 93 -0.18 10.69 5.19
C ILE A 93 -0.62 12.05 4.59
N ARG A 94 -1.17 12.99 5.37
CA ARG A 94 -1.60 14.31 4.85
C ARG A 94 -0.47 15.32 4.81
N LEU A 95 0.47 15.31 5.75
CA LEU A 95 1.73 16.07 5.64
C LEU A 95 2.56 15.54 4.45
N ILE A 96 2.45 14.24 4.16
CA ILE A 96 3.00 13.60 2.96
C ILE A 96 2.36 14.19 1.68
N ASP A 97 1.04 14.44 1.61
CA ASP A 97 0.37 14.93 0.39
C ASP A 97 0.43 16.46 0.18
N VAL A 98 0.94 17.26 1.13
CA VAL A 98 1.03 18.73 0.97
C VAL A 98 2.47 19.18 0.73
N THR A 99 2.94 18.98 -0.50
CA THR A 99 3.89 19.92 -1.12
C THR A 99 3.04 20.72 -2.11
N PRO A 100 3.12 22.06 -2.17
CA PRO A 100 2.25 22.86 -3.02
C PRO A 100 2.49 22.47 -4.47
N HIS A 101 1.51 21.77 -5.06
CA HIS A 101 1.40 21.59 -6.49
C HIS A 101 0.13 22.31 -6.90
N GLU A 102 0.31 23.42 -7.62
CA GLU A 102 -0.68 24.49 -7.76
C GLU A 102 -1.89 24.15 -8.64
N HIS A 103 -2.05 22.93 -9.17
CA HIS A 103 -2.99 22.70 -10.27
C HIS A 103 -4.02 21.59 -9.98
N GLY A 104 -4.66 21.65 -8.80
CA GLY A 104 -6.06 21.25 -8.68
C GLY A 104 -6.93 22.48 -8.99
N GLY A 105 -8.11 22.32 -9.63
CA GLY A 105 -9.02 23.44 -9.86
C GLY A 105 -9.20 24.25 -8.56
N LYS A 106 -9.26 25.59 -8.63
CA LYS A 106 -9.18 26.51 -7.46
C LYS A 106 -9.98 26.03 -6.23
N VAL A 107 -11.13 25.39 -6.47
CA VAL A 107 -12.02 24.79 -5.47
C VAL A 107 -11.38 23.59 -4.75
N GLU A 108 -10.76 22.65 -5.46
CA GLU A 108 -10.13 21.46 -4.87
C GLU A 108 -8.87 21.83 -4.07
N PHE A 109 -8.07 22.77 -4.56
CA PHE A 109 -6.92 23.30 -3.83
C PHE A 109 -7.36 24.04 -2.55
N ALA A 110 -8.38 24.89 -2.63
CA ALA A 110 -8.94 25.57 -1.47
C ALA A 110 -9.50 24.58 -0.44
N LEU A 111 -10.21 23.53 -0.88
CA LEU A 111 -10.74 22.48 0.01
C LEU A 111 -9.63 21.66 0.67
N LYS A 112 -8.57 21.32 -0.07
CA LYS A 112 -7.39 20.61 0.48
C LYS A 112 -6.65 21.47 1.51
N ASN A 113 -6.40 22.74 1.21
CA ASN A 113 -5.75 23.65 2.14
C ASN A 113 -6.61 23.98 3.36
N ALA A 114 -7.93 24.12 3.20
CA ALA A 114 -8.85 24.28 4.32
C ALA A 114 -8.90 23.02 5.20
N ALA A 115 -8.86 21.83 4.60
CA ALA A 115 -8.77 20.57 5.33
C ALA A 115 -7.43 20.43 6.07
N LEU A 116 -6.33 20.91 5.48
CA LEU A 116 -5.02 20.93 6.12
C LEU A 116 -4.98 21.90 7.30
N ARG A 117 -5.46 23.14 7.10
CA ARG A 117 -5.56 24.14 8.18
C ARG A 117 -6.35 23.60 9.36
N ARG A 118 -7.54 23.03 9.13
CA ARG A 118 -8.33 22.40 10.20
C ARG A 118 -7.60 21.26 10.92
N VAL A 119 -6.68 20.57 10.26
CA VAL A 119 -5.84 19.55 10.91
C VAL A 119 -4.77 20.22 11.77
N LEU A 120 -4.07 21.21 11.22
CA LEU A 120 -3.02 21.96 11.92
C LEU A 120 -3.56 22.74 13.12
N ASP A 121 -4.70 23.43 12.97
CA ASP A 121 -5.39 24.18 14.01
C ASP A 121 -5.87 23.26 15.15
N GLY A 122 -6.01 21.97 14.88
CA GLY A 122 -6.40 20.95 15.85
C GLY A 122 -5.23 20.24 16.52
N LEU A 123 -3.98 20.64 16.26
CA LEU A 123 -2.81 20.05 16.90
C LEU A 123 -2.47 20.75 18.20
N THR A 124 -2.03 19.96 19.18
CA THR A 124 -1.41 20.50 20.38
C THR A 124 -0.05 21.11 20.05
N PRO A 125 0.48 22.03 20.89
CA PRO A 125 1.82 22.58 20.70
C PRO A 125 2.92 21.51 20.59
N ALA A 126 2.79 20.41 21.34
CA ALA A 126 3.73 19.30 21.28
C ALA A 126 3.67 18.56 19.93
N GLU A 127 2.48 18.33 19.38
CA GLU A 127 2.32 17.71 18.06
C GLU A 127 2.81 18.63 16.92
N LEU A 128 2.62 19.96 17.05
CA LEU A 128 3.19 20.93 16.11
C LEU A 128 4.72 20.89 16.14
N ALA A 129 5.32 20.83 17.33
CA ALA A 129 6.77 20.68 17.47
C ALA A 129 7.29 19.39 16.83
N GLU A 130 6.58 18.25 16.99
CA GLU A 130 6.94 16.98 16.32
C GLU A 130 6.85 17.10 14.79
N VAL A 131 5.85 17.81 14.27
CA VAL A 131 5.68 18.05 12.83
C VAL A 131 6.81 18.93 12.28
N GLU A 132 7.18 20.01 12.96
CA GLU A 132 8.28 20.87 12.54
C GLU A 132 9.62 20.14 12.64
N GLN A 133 9.85 19.35 13.69
CA GLN A 133 11.03 18.50 13.79
C GLN A 133 11.09 17.50 12.63
N THR A 134 9.98 16.85 12.28
CA THR A 134 9.91 15.92 11.15
C THR A 134 10.22 16.63 9.82
N LYS A 135 9.77 17.89 9.63
CA LYS A 135 10.10 18.67 8.45
C LYS A 135 11.58 19.04 8.41
N ALA A 136 12.15 19.44 9.54
CA ALA A 136 13.58 19.72 9.68
C ALA A 136 14.41 18.47 9.36
N ASP A 137 14.04 17.34 9.95
CA ASP A 137 14.66 16.04 9.67
C ASP A 137 14.56 15.70 8.18
N TRP A 138 13.41 15.93 7.52
CA TRP A 138 13.28 15.70 6.08
C TRP A 138 14.07 16.68 5.22
N ALA A 139 14.23 17.92 5.66
CA ALA A 139 15.02 18.91 4.94
C ALA A 139 16.52 18.60 5.02
N GLU A 140 16.98 18.12 6.18
CA GLU A 140 18.38 17.74 6.40
C GLU A 140 18.71 16.36 5.81
N LYS A 141 17.88 15.36 6.10
CA LYS A 141 18.17 13.93 5.84
C LYS A 141 17.46 13.36 4.63
N GLY A 142 16.52 14.11 4.06
CA GLY A 142 15.58 13.58 3.09
C GLY A 142 14.52 12.68 3.73
N ARG A 143 13.64 12.13 2.89
CA ARG A 143 12.65 11.13 3.32
C ARG A 143 13.27 9.74 3.34
N SER A 144 12.73 8.82 4.12
CA SER A 144 13.15 7.41 4.06
C SER A 144 13.00 6.84 2.65
N VAL A 145 13.88 5.91 2.28
CA VAL A 145 13.93 5.31 0.93
C VAL A 145 12.58 4.70 0.54
N THR A 146 11.92 3.97 1.44
CA THR A 146 10.59 3.39 1.20
C THR A 146 9.54 4.46 0.89
N MET A 147 9.56 5.58 1.61
CA MET A 147 8.65 6.70 1.32
C MET A 147 9.00 7.39 0.01
N GLN A 148 10.28 7.49 -0.34
CA GLN A 148 10.69 8.01 -1.64
C GLN A 148 10.13 7.13 -2.76
N ARG A 149 10.34 5.80 -2.71
CA ARG A 149 9.83 4.83 -3.70
C ARG A 149 8.31 4.94 -3.90
N GLN A 150 7.54 4.90 -2.81
CA GLN A 150 6.08 5.03 -2.85
C GLN A 150 5.61 6.36 -3.47
N ARG A 151 6.27 7.48 -3.12
CA ARG A 151 5.92 8.79 -3.69
C ARG A 151 6.27 8.87 -5.17
N THR A 152 7.42 8.35 -5.54
CA THR A 152 7.89 8.36 -6.91
C THR A 152 6.96 7.56 -7.80
N GLU A 153 6.53 6.36 -7.40
CA GLU A 153 5.53 5.59 -8.14
C GLU A 153 4.22 6.36 -8.35
N ARG A 154 3.75 7.05 -7.30
CA ARG A 154 2.49 7.80 -7.35
C ARG A 154 2.59 9.12 -8.12
N PHE A 155 3.73 9.78 -8.09
CA PHE A 155 3.82 11.20 -8.47
C PHE A 155 4.93 11.55 -9.46
N ALA A 156 5.94 10.72 -9.71
CA ALA A 156 7.10 11.11 -10.51
C ALA A 156 6.72 11.52 -11.94
N ILE A 157 5.94 10.68 -12.64
CA ILE A 157 5.48 10.98 -14.00
C ILE A 157 4.66 12.26 -14.04
N LYS A 158 3.70 12.39 -13.12
CA LYS A 158 2.87 13.59 -13.02
C LYS A 158 3.72 14.84 -12.80
N ARG A 159 4.69 14.76 -11.88
CA ARG A 159 5.56 15.89 -11.52
C ARG A 159 6.50 16.28 -12.65
N LEU A 160 7.03 15.32 -13.41
CA LEU A 160 7.83 15.60 -14.61
C LEU A 160 7.00 16.31 -15.68
N ARG A 161 5.74 15.90 -15.89
CA ARG A 161 4.83 16.56 -16.82
C ARG A 161 4.49 17.98 -16.38
N GLU A 162 4.09 18.15 -15.13
CA GLU A 162 3.76 19.47 -14.58
C GLU A 162 4.96 20.41 -14.63
N ASN A 163 6.17 19.90 -14.35
CA ASN A 163 7.40 20.69 -14.49
C ASN A 163 7.64 21.12 -15.94
N GLY A 164 7.48 20.21 -16.91
CA GLY A 164 7.59 20.54 -18.32
C GLY A 164 6.55 21.56 -18.79
N GLU A 165 5.31 21.41 -18.32
CA GLU A 165 4.23 22.35 -18.61
C GLU A 165 4.49 23.74 -18.02
N SER A 166 5.00 23.82 -16.78
CA SER A 166 5.40 25.09 -16.16
C SER A 166 6.52 25.76 -16.95
N MET A 167 7.59 25.03 -17.27
CA MET A 167 8.72 25.56 -18.04
C MET A 167 8.29 26.09 -19.42
N TRP A 168 7.34 25.43 -20.08
CA TRP A 168 6.76 25.92 -21.33
C TRP A 168 5.92 27.18 -21.13
N LYS A 169 5.00 27.18 -20.16
CA LYS A 169 4.11 28.33 -19.93
C LYS A 169 4.87 29.58 -19.47
N ASP A 170 5.88 29.38 -18.63
CA ASP A 170 6.62 30.48 -18.01
C ASP A 170 7.70 31.02 -18.94
N MET A 171 8.38 30.16 -19.71
CA MET A 171 9.59 30.52 -20.45
C MET A 171 9.61 30.06 -21.92
N GLY A 172 8.60 29.34 -22.39
CA GLY A 172 8.60 28.73 -23.72
C GLY A 172 9.62 27.61 -23.88
N ILE A 173 10.11 27.02 -22.80
CA ILE A 173 11.11 25.95 -22.87
C ILE A 173 10.44 24.63 -23.20
N LEU A 174 11.01 23.93 -24.17
CA LEU A 174 10.64 22.59 -24.54
C LEU A 174 11.72 21.62 -24.10
N GLY A 175 11.32 20.51 -23.47
CA GLY A 175 12.24 19.54 -22.90
C GLY A 175 11.88 18.09 -23.20
N LEU A 176 12.92 17.28 -23.35
CA LEU A 176 12.87 15.84 -23.19
C LEU A 176 13.43 15.52 -21.80
N TYR A 177 12.56 15.13 -20.88
CA TYR A 177 12.93 14.85 -19.50
C TYR A 177 13.19 13.37 -19.32
N ILE A 178 14.34 13.03 -18.76
CA ILE A 178 14.68 11.65 -18.39
C ILE A 178 14.71 11.58 -16.87
N GLY A 179 13.86 10.74 -16.31
CA GLY A 179 13.85 10.45 -14.89
C GLY A 179 14.27 9.01 -14.65
N VAL A 180 15.17 8.82 -13.69
CA VAL A 180 15.57 7.50 -13.21
C VAL A 180 15.27 7.41 -11.72
N TRP A 181 14.64 6.33 -11.32
CA TRP A 181 14.33 6.08 -9.92
C TRP A 181 14.20 4.60 -9.62
N LYS A 182 14.36 4.23 -8.35
CA LYS A 182 13.99 2.90 -7.88
C LYS A 182 12.47 2.81 -7.76
N ALA A 183 11.88 1.83 -8.44
CA ALA A 183 10.50 1.44 -8.25
C ALA A 183 10.32 0.78 -6.86
N VAL A 184 9.08 0.45 -6.49
CA VAL A 184 8.77 -0.13 -5.17
C VAL A 184 9.52 -1.45 -4.96
N ASP A 185 9.61 -2.26 -6.00
CA ASP A 185 10.37 -3.52 -6.07
C ASP A 185 11.90 -3.34 -6.01
N GLY A 186 12.41 -2.10 -6.02
CA GLY A 186 13.84 -1.80 -5.98
C GLY A 186 14.51 -1.72 -7.36
N GLU A 187 13.81 -2.15 -8.41
CA GLU A 187 14.29 -2.10 -9.79
C GLU A 187 14.41 -0.67 -10.31
N GLU A 188 15.37 -0.44 -11.20
CA GLU A 188 15.55 0.86 -11.82
C GLU A 188 14.53 1.09 -12.93
N PHE A 189 13.72 2.13 -12.74
CA PHE A 189 12.76 2.56 -13.74
C PHE A 189 13.25 3.81 -14.43
N ILE A 190 13.40 3.73 -15.76
CA ILE A 190 13.72 4.88 -16.61
C ILE A 190 12.48 5.33 -17.36
N PHE A 191 12.04 6.54 -17.03
CA PHE A 191 10.97 7.24 -17.71
C PHE A 191 11.51 8.36 -18.59
N MET A 192 10.89 8.56 -19.75
CA MET A 192 11.19 9.66 -20.65
C MET A 192 9.90 10.40 -20.99
N GLU A 193 9.80 11.67 -20.58
CA GLU A 193 8.68 12.55 -20.90
C GLU A 193 9.10 13.52 -22.02
N ASP A 194 8.34 13.50 -23.11
CA ASP A 194 8.55 14.40 -24.24
C ASP A 194 7.48 15.51 -24.23
N SER A 195 7.83 16.66 -23.67
CA SER A 195 6.93 17.82 -23.61
C SER A 195 6.71 18.48 -24.97
N MET A 196 7.59 18.26 -25.96
CA MET A 196 7.44 18.81 -27.31
C MET A 196 6.21 18.26 -28.01
N LYS A 197 5.87 16.99 -27.77
CA LYS A 197 4.62 16.43 -28.29
C LYS A 197 3.40 17.16 -27.76
N THR A 198 3.40 17.53 -26.48
CA THR A 198 2.24 18.18 -25.86
C THR A 198 2.05 19.60 -26.37
N HIS A 199 3.13 20.33 -26.64
CA HIS A 199 3.07 21.77 -26.92
C HIS A 199 3.27 22.17 -28.39
N LEU A 200 4.04 21.39 -29.17
CA LEU A 200 4.33 21.71 -30.57
C LEU A 200 3.59 20.83 -31.58
N CYS A 201 3.16 19.63 -31.20
CA CYS A 201 2.77 18.62 -32.17
C CYS A 201 1.27 18.62 -32.47
N HIS A 202 0.95 18.54 -33.76
CA HIS A 202 -0.39 18.14 -34.24
C HIS A 202 -0.79 16.79 -33.60
N PRO A 203 -2.08 16.50 -33.33
CA PRO A 203 -2.52 15.26 -32.68
C PRO A 203 -2.04 13.95 -33.32
N ARG A 204 -1.56 14.00 -34.57
CA ARG A 204 -1.03 12.86 -35.33
C ARG A 204 0.49 12.71 -35.29
N ALA A 205 1.22 13.67 -34.72
CA ALA A 205 2.66 13.58 -34.63
C ALA A 205 3.09 12.64 -33.51
N GLN A 206 4.05 11.77 -33.83
CA GLN A 206 4.68 10.84 -32.91
C GLN A 206 5.68 11.58 -32.01
N ASN A 207 5.75 11.20 -30.72
CA ASN A 207 6.78 11.72 -29.81
C ASN A 207 8.17 11.17 -30.19
N PHE A 208 9.20 11.79 -29.64
CA PHE A 208 10.59 11.40 -29.82
C PHE A 208 10.81 9.92 -29.51
N THR A 209 10.18 9.40 -28.44
CA THR A 209 10.36 8.01 -28.02
C THR A 209 9.80 7.00 -29.02
N MET A 210 8.68 7.31 -29.67
CA MET A 210 8.10 6.47 -30.73
C MET A 210 8.86 6.60 -32.06
N LYS A 211 9.38 7.78 -32.39
CA LYS A 211 10.14 8.00 -33.63
C LYS A 211 11.53 7.37 -33.61
N ASN A 212 12.16 7.29 -32.43
CA ASN A 212 13.55 6.87 -32.28
C ASN A 212 13.73 5.72 -31.29
N PRO A 213 13.04 4.57 -31.46
CA PRO A 213 13.04 3.50 -30.46
C PRO A 213 14.43 2.87 -30.24
N ALA A 214 15.27 2.79 -31.28
CA ALA A 214 16.62 2.25 -31.16
C ALA A 214 17.52 3.18 -30.33
N LEU A 215 17.52 4.48 -30.64
CA LEU A 215 18.27 5.49 -29.91
C LEU A 215 17.82 5.60 -28.45
N VAL A 216 16.52 5.52 -28.19
CA VAL A 216 15.99 5.52 -26.82
C VAL A 216 16.48 4.31 -26.03
N ARG A 217 16.55 3.14 -26.66
CA ARG A 217 17.08 1.93 -26.01
C ARG A 217 18.56 2.09 -25.69
N GLU A 218 19.34 2.61 -26.62
CA GLU A 218 20.77 2.89 -26.42
C GLU A 218 20.99 3.93 -25.31
N LEU A 219 20.24 5.02 -25.32
CA LEU A 219 20.31 6.06 -24.31
C LEU A 219 19.99 5.53 -22.92
N LYS A 220 18.97 4.68 -22.80
CA LYS A 220 18.63 4.00 -21.54
C LYS A 220 19.77 3.11 -21.05
N ALA A 221 20.38 2.32 -21.94
CA ALA A 221 21.51 1.47 -21.59
C ALA A 221 22.70 2.30 -21.08
N LYS A 222 23.08 3.35 -21.82
CA LYS A 222 24.17 4.26 -21.44
C LYS A 222 23.91 4.99 -20.13
N LEU A 223 22.67 5.35 -19.86
CA LEU A 223 22.29 5.99 -18.60
C LEU A 223 22.38 5.03 -17.41
N LEU A 224 21.99 3.76 -17.57
CA LEU A 224 22.17 2.74 -16.54
C LEU A 224 23.66 2.47 -16.27
N GLU A 225 24.48 2.36 -17.33
CA GLU A 225 25.93 2.23 -17.20
C GLU A 225 26.54 3.40 -16.43
N TYR A 226 26.13 4.63 -16.76
CA TYR A 226 26.58 5.83 -16.05
C TYR A 226 26.17 5.84 -14.57
N ILE A 227 24.92 5.49 -14.26
CA ILE A 227 24.44 5.44 -12.87
C ILE A 227 25.20 4.39 -12.06
N ALA A 228 25.50 3.22 -12.65
CA ALA A 228 26.31 2.20 -12.01
C ALA A 228 27.72 2.70 -11.70
N ALA A 229 28.39 3.33 -12.67
CA ALA A 229 29.73 3.89 -12.50
C ALA A 229 29.77 4.97 -11.39
N VAL A 230 28.81 5.91 -11.40
CA VAL A 230 28.74 6.96 -10.37
C VAL A 230 28.56 6.38 -8.96
N ARG A 231 27.81 5.27 -8.81
CA ARG A 231 27.65 4.62 -7.51
C ARG A 231 28.94 3.99 -7.02
N GLU A 232 29.68 3.34 -7.92
CA GLU A 232 30.98 2.75 -7.60
C GLU A 232 31.97 3.83 -7.14
N ASP A 233 32.04 4.95 -7.87
CA ASP A 233 32.86 6.10 -7.51
C ASP A 233 32.52 6.63 -6.11
N VAL A 234 31.23 6.79 -5.80
CA VAL A 234 30.77 7.27 -4.48
C VAL A 234 31.22 6.33 -3.35
N VAL A 235 31.15 5.01 -3.56
CA VAL A 235 31.60 4.01 -2.57
C VAL A 235 33.12 4.09 -2.39
N SER A 236 33.88 4.19 -3.49
CA SER A 236 35.34 4.29 -3.44
C SER A 236 35.79 5.55 -2.69
N ILE A 237 35.20 6.71 -3.01
CA ILE A 237 35.52 7.99 -2.36
C ILE A 237 35.20 7.94 -0.86
N ALA A 238 34.08 7.33 -0.47
CA ALA A 238 33.72 7.19 0.94
C ALA A 238 34.71 6.31 1.71
N ALA A 239 35.20 5.22 1.09
CA ALA A 239 36.20 4.34 1.68
C ALA A 239 37.56 5.02 1.87
N GLU A 240 37.98 5.84 0.91
CA GLU A 240 39.25 6.59 0.97
C GLU A 240 39.23 7.74 1.98
N ALA A 241 38.07 8.37 2.20
CA ALA A 241 37.93 9.52 3.10
C ALA A 241 38.01 9.15 4.59
N GLY A 242 38.06 7.87 4.95
CA GLY A 242 38.01 7.41 6.36
C GLY A 242 36.75 7.86 7.10
N ALA A 243 35.77 8.39 6.38
CA ALA A 243 34.48 8.77 6.92
C ALA A 243 33.70 7.46 7.16
N ALA A 244 33.32 7.20 8.40
CA ALA A 244 32.17 6.32 8.63
C ALA A 244 31.03 6.89 7.77
N ALA A 245 30.55 6.10 6.80
CA ALA A 245 29.56 6.51 5.79
C ALA A 245 28.47 7.39 6.43
N GLY A 246 28.65 8.70 6.30
CA GLY A 246 28.02 9.71 7.16
C GLY A 246 27.21 10.72 6.35
N GLY A 247 26.78 10.35 5.14
CA GLY A 247 25.55 10.90 4.62
C GLY A 247 24.38 10.32 5.42
N PRO A 248 23.20 10.98 5.49
CA PRO A 248 22.03 10.43 6.14
C PRO A 248 21.39 9.35 5.26
N THR A 249 22.17 8.35 4.87
CA THR A 249 21.66 7.03 4.56
C THR A 249 21.87 6.27 5.86
N VAL A 250 20.88 6.32 6.76
CA VAL A 250 20.69 5.16 7.62
C VAL A 250 20.39 4.03 6.65
N GLU A 251 21.45 3.34 6.20
CA GLU A 251 21.36 2.02 5.63
C GLU A 251 20.76 1.16 6.75
N HIS A 252 19.43 1.16 6.82
CA HIS A 252 18.72 0.11 7.50
C HIS A 252 19.23 -1.18 6.87
N PRO A 253 19.81 -2.09 7.66
CA PRO A 253 20.51 -3.25 7.13
C PRO A 253 19.59 -4.00 6.17
N ASP A 254 19.96 -4.00 4.89
CA ASP A 254 19.50 -4.87 3.80
C ASP A 254 18.19 -5.62 4.06
N LEU A 255 17.07 -4.91 4.21
CA LEU A 255 15.74 -5.51 4.13
C LEU A 255 15.26 -5.65 2.67
N GLU A 256 16.17 -5.50 1.71
CA GLU A 256 15.87 -5.67 0.29
C GLU A 256 15.83 -7.16 -0.05
N ILE A 257 14.71 -7.64 -0.59
CA ILE A 257 14.57 -9.03 -0.98
C ILE A 257 15.56 -9.34 -2.10
N LYS A 258 16.46 -10.28 -1.86
CA LYS A 258 17.34 -10.82 -2.90
C LYS A 258 16.56 -11.81 -3.76
N LEU A 259 16.82 -11.81 -5.06
CA LEU A 259 16.22 -12.77 -6.00
C LEU A 259 17.26 -13.82 -6.41
N THR A 260 16.82 -15.04 -6.68
CA THR A 260 17.63 -16.03 -7.41
C THR A 260 17.74 -15.66 -8.89
N ASP A 261 18.61 -16.32 -9.64
CA ASP A 261 18.75 -16.12 -11.10
C ASP A 261 17.44 -16.38 -11.87
N GLU A 262 16.57 -17.25 -11.33
CA GLU A 262 15.25 -17.54 -11.89
C GLU A 262 14.16 -16.54 -11.42
N GLY A 263 14.53 -15.57 -10.59
CA GLY A 263 13.66 -14.51 -10.09
C GLY A 263 12.86 -14.87 -8.84
N PHE A 264 13.17 -15.96 -8.14
CA PHE A 264 12.48 -16.33 -6.90
C PHE A 264 13.00 -15.50 -5.71
N PRO A 265 12.11 -14.95 -4.87
CA PRO A 265 12.54 -14.14 -3.74
C PRO A 265 13.14 -15.00 -2.63
N ILE A 266 14.22 -14.53 -2.00
CA ILE A 266 14.90 -15.14 -0.86
C ILE A 266 14.49 -14.40 0.41
N VAL A 267 14.04 -15.15 1.42
CA VAL A 267 13.70 -14.60 2.74
C VAL A 267 15.01 -14.31 3.48
N LEU A 268 15.42 -13.04 3.52
CA LEU A 268 16.60 -12.59 4.26
C LEU A 268 16.47 -12.81 5.78
N PRO A 269 17.59 -12.79 6.54
CA PRO A 269 17.58 -12.94 7.99
C PRO A 269 16.63 -11.93 8.65
N LEU A 270 15.81 -12.42 9.57
CA LEU A 270 14.83 -11.60 10.28
C LEU A 270 15.65 -10.80 11.27
N LEU A 271 15.54 -9.47 11.24
CA LEU A 271 16.09 -8.66 12.32
C LEU A 271 15.50 -9.20 13.63
N SER A 272 16.37 -9.54 14.58
CA SER A 272 15.91 -9.99 15.89
C SER A 272 15.16 -8.83 16.56
N PRO A 273 14.01 -9.07 17.23
CA PRO A 273 13.22 -8.03 17.90
C PRO A 273 13.97 -7.24 18.98
N GLY A 274 15.21 -7.62 19.31
CA GLY A 274 16.01 -7.05 20.40
C GLY A 274 16.51 -5.63 20.17
N ALA A 275 16.44 -5.08 18.94
CA ALA A 275 16.98 -3.75 18.64
C ALA A 275 15.93 -2.68 18.31
N LEU A 276 14.70 -3.06 17.97
CA LEU A 276 13.65 -2.12 17.52
C LEU A 276 12.39 -2.25 18.37
N GLN A 277 11.68 -1.14 18.59
CA GLN A 277 10.35 -1.19 19.21
C GLN A 277 9.42 -2.04 18.33
N GLN A 278 8.54 -2.87 18.93
CA GLN A 278 7.67 -3.81 18.20
C GLN A 278 6.89 -3.16 17.06
N GLU A 279 6.42 -1.91 17.23
CA GLU A 279 5.72 -1.18 16.18
C GLU A 279 6.61 -0.74 15.01
N GLN A 280 7.87 -0.40 15.26
CA GLN A 280 8.83 -0.05 14.22
C GLN A 280 9.21 -1.30 13.43
N PHE A 281 9.51 -2.39 14.15
CA PHE A 281 9.81 -3.68 13.54
C PHE A 281 8.67 -4.16 12.64
N LYS A 282 7.41 -4.03 13.08
CA LYS A 282 6.24 -4.36 12.27
C LYS A 282 6.19 -3.55 10.96
N LYS A 283 6.44 -2.24 11.02
CA LYS A 283 6.43 -1.37 9.83
C LYS A 283 7.54 -1.67 8.83
N GLU A 284 8.66 -2.21 9.32
CA GLU A 284 9.78 -2.59 8.47
C GLU A 284 9.57 -3.96 7.82
N ILE A 285 8.98 -4.91 8.54
CA ILE A 285 8.81 -6.29 8.07
C ILE A 285 7.59 -6.50 7.15
N GLU A 286 6.54 -5.70 7.33
CA GLU A 286 5.33 -5.77 6.49
C GLU A 286 5.61 -5.55 4.99
N PRO A 287 6.36 -4.50 4.58
CA PRO A 287 6.79 -4.33 3.19
C PRO A 287 7.55 -5.54 2.65
N VAL A 288 8.47 -6.10 3.44
CA VAL A 288 9.28 -7.26 3.03
C VAL A 288 8.39 -8.48 2.76
N LEU A 289 7.47 -8.80 3.67
CA LEU A 289 6.54 -9.90 3.42
C LEU A 289 5.64 -9.62 2.21
N ARG A 290 5.18 -8.38 2.04
CA ARG A 290 4.34 -8.00 0.90
C ARG A 290 5.08 -8.14 -0.43
N ASP A 291 6.32 -7.68 -0.50
CA ASP A 291 7.15 -7.76 -1.70
C ASP A 291 7.51 -9.21 -2.03
N TYR A 292 7.75 -10.04 -1.01
CA TYR A 292 7.97 -11.48 -1.17
C TYR A 292 6.75 -12.15 -1.85
N MET A 293 5.56 -11.84 -1.35
CA MET A 293 4.30 -12.39 -1.88
C MET A 293 4.01 -11.88 -3.30
N ASN A 294 4.27 -10.60 -3.55
CA ASN A 294 4.11 -9.96 -4.87
C ASN A 294 5.03 -10.59 -5.92
N HIS A 295 6.30 -10.87 -5.60
CA HIS A 295 7.23 -11.52 -6.53
C HIS A 295 6.74 -12.92 -6.92
N HIS A 296 6.35 -13.74 -5.94
CA HIS A 296 5.77 -15.06 -6.22
C HIS A 296 4.50 -14.95 -7.07
N TYR A 297 3.66 -13.94 -6.82
CA TYR A 297 2.42 -13.72 -7.57
C TYR A 297 2.67 -13.25 -9.01
N TYR A 298 3.69 -12.40 -9.20
CA TYR A 298 4.16 -11.97 -10.49
C TYR A 298 4.64 -13.15 -11.33
N LEU A 299 5.41 -14.06 -10.73
CA LEU A 299 5.81 -15.31 -11.39
C LEU A 299 4.58 -16.20 -11.69
N ALA A 300 3.66 -16.35 -10.73
CA ALA A 300 2.45 -17.17 -10.89
C ALA A 300 1.51 -16.66 -11.99
N SER A 301 1.47 -15.34 -12.23
CA SER A 301 0.66 -14.72 -13.27
C SER A 301 1.35 -14.65 -14.63
N GLY A 302 2.50 -15.31 -14.82
CA GLY A 302 3.26 -15.21 -16.06
C GLY A 302 3.76 -13.78 -16.32
N ARG A 303 4.10 -13.05 -15.25
CA ARG A 303 4.61 -11.68 -15.29
C ARG A 303 3.60 -10.62 -15.74
N THR A 304 2.32 -10.88 -15.57
CA THR A 304 1.24 -9.94 -15.94
C THR A 304 0.68 -9.16 -14.74
N ARG A 305 0.77 -9.70 -13.52
CA ARG A 305 0.22 -9.10 -12.30
C ARG A 305 1.31 -8.88 -11.26
N ARG A 306 1.62 -7.62 -10.97
CA ARG A 306 2.65 -7.26 -9.98
C ARG A 306 2.17 -7.34 -8.52
N HIS A 307 0.87 -7.33 -8.29
CA HIS A 307 0.32 -7.22 -6.94
C HIS A 307 -0.69 -8.32 -6.63
N VAL A 308 -0.59 -8.88 -5.43
CA VAL A 308 -1.55 -9.85 -4.89
C VAL A 308 -2.88 -9.16 -4.63
N ALA A 309 -3.98 -9.77 -5.09
CA ALA A 309 -5.34 -9.35 -4.76
C ALA A 309 -5.77 -9.86 -3.38
N TYR A 310 -5.16 -9.34 -2.30
CA TYR A 310 -5.28 -9.86 -0.94
C TYR A 310 -6.72 -10.15 -0.48
N ASP A 311 -7.66 -9.22 -0.69
CA ASP A 311 -9.07 -9.43 -0.29
C ASP A 311 -9.71 -10.66 -0.97
N THR A 312 -9.34 -10.90 -2.23
CA THR A 312 -9.87 -12.03 -3.02
C THR A 312 -9.24 -13.34 -2.60
N VAL A 313 -7.92 -13.30 -2.36
CA VAL A 313 -7.16 -14.44 -1.86
C VAL A 313 -7.66 -14.84 -0.47
N GLN A 314 -7.81 -13.90 0.45
CA GLN A 314 -8.29 -14.17 1.81
C GLN A 314 -9.68 -14.80 1.81
N ALA A 315 -10.59 -14.32 0.94
CA ALA A 315 -11.94 -14.89 0.82
C ALA A 315 -11.97 -16.30 0.24
N ASN A 316 -10.90 -16.74 -0.44
CA ASN A 316 -10.83 -18.00 -1.17
C ASN A 316 -9.48 -18.71 -0.96
N GLN A 317 -8.90 -18.65 0.25
CA GLN A 317 -7.49 -18.98 0.50
C GLN A 317 -7.08 -20.34 -0.07
N ASP A 318 -7.89 -21.37 0.16
CA ASP A 318 -7.60 -22.75 -0.26
C ASP A 318 -7.54 -22.93 -1.79
N LEU A 319 -8.08 -22.00 -2.57
CA LEU A 319 -7.95 -22.00 -4.04
C LEU A 319 -6.61 -21.42 -4.51
N PHE A 320 -5.97 -20.59 -3.70
CA PHE A 320 -4.79 -19.81 -4.07
C PHE A 320 -3.51 -20.31 -3.41
N ILE A 321 -3.60 -20.83 -2.19
CA ILE A 321 -2.46 -21.25 -1.38
C ILE A 321 -2.76 -22.63 -0.80
N GLU A 322 -1.97 -23.63 -1.18
CA GLU A 322 -2.03 -24.95 -0.57
C GLU A 322 -1.61 -24.89 0.90
N SER A 323 -2.24 -25.72 1.75
CA SER A 323 -2.02 -25.71 3.20
C SER A 323 -0.56 -25.94 3.60
N GLN A 324 0.23 -26.61 2.76
CA GLN A 324 1.67 -26.84 3.00
C GLN A 324 2.52 -25.56 2.94
N TYR A 325 2.01 -24.49 2.33
CA TYR A 325 2.72 -23.22 2.19
C TYR A 325 2.37 -22.21 3.29
N LEU A 326 1.56 -22.61 4.28
CA LEU A 326 1.18 -21.78 5.41
C LEU A 326 1.42 -22.52 6.74
N PRO A 327 1.72 -21.80 7.82
CA PRO A 327 1.66 -22.36 9.17
C PRO A 327 0.28 -22.96 9.46
N PRO A 328 0.20 -24.08 10.22
CA PRO A 328 -1.06 -24.72 10.54
C PRO A 328 -2.09 -23.75 11.16
N GLY A 329 -3.28 -23.68 10.59
CA GLY A 329 -4.38 -22.83 11.06
C GLY A 329 -4.24 -21.33 10.76
N MET A 330 -3.22 -20.92 10.00
CA MET A 330 -3.04 -19.51 9.65
C MET A 330 -4.04 -19.04 8.58
N ILE A 331 -4.66 -17.88 8.84
CA ILE A 331 -5.45 -17.15 7.84
C ILE A 331 -4.55 -16.09 7.20
N PHE A 332 -4.28 -16.27 5.91
CA PHE A 332 -3.50 -15.36 5.09
C PHE A 332 -4.29 -14.09 4.78
N LYS A 333 -3.68 -12.93 5.05
CA LYS A 333 -4.25 -11.59 4.85
C LYS A 333 -3.19 -10.67 4.26
N ASP A 334 -3.58 -9.46 3.89
CA ASP A 334 -2.60 -8.40 3.65
C ASP A 334 -1.71 -8.24 4.90
N PRO A 335 -0.36 -8.21 4.75
CA PRO A 335 0.56 -8.00 5.86
C PRO A 335 0.18 -6.82 6.77
N CYS A 336 -0.36 -5.72 6.23
CA CYS A 336 -0.79 -4.57 7.03
C CYS A 336 -1.96 -4.86 7.99
N SER A 337 -2.71 -5.93 7.73
CA SER A 337 -3.84 -6.40 8.51
C SER A 337 -3.50 -7.62 9.39
N MET A 338 -2.28 -8.14 9.32
CA MET A 338 -1.80 -9.24 10.15
C MET A 338 -1.30 -8.73 11.49
N ARG A 339 -1.36 -9.56 12.55
CA ARG A 339 -0.67 -9.26 13.81
C ARG A 339 0.82 -9.50 13.62
N LEU A 340 1.66 -8.80 14.40
CA LEU A 340 3.11 -8.95 14.27
C LEU A 340 3.55 -10.41 14.46
N GLN A 341 2.96 -11.11 15.42
CA GLN A 341 3.24 -12.53 15.67
C GLN A 341 2.91 -13.40 14.47
N ASP A 342 1.79 -13.14 13.78
CA ASP A 342 1.40 -13.91 12.59
C ASP A 342 2.38 -13.66 11.43
N VAL A 343 2.85 -12.42 11.26
CA VAL A 343 3.86 -12.07 10.24
C VAL A 343 5.19 -12.75 10.54
N GLN A 344 5.64 -12.73 11.79
CA GLN A 344 6.87 -13.40 12.23
C GLN A 344 6.77 -14.92 12.04
N GLN A 345 5.65 -15.51 12.42
CA GLN A 345 5.40 -16.95 12.25
C GLN A 345 5.43 -17.35 10.77
N LEU A 346 4.79 -16.57 9.91
CA LEU A 346 4.80 -16.82 8.47
C LEU A 346 6.20 -16.70 7.87
N LEU A 347 6.95 -15.65 8.21
CA LEU A 347 8.31 -15.47 7.70
C LEU A 347 9.28 -16.55 8.20
N ALA A 348 9.17 -16.96 9.47
CA ALA A 348 9.95 -18.06 10.02
C ALA A 348 9.64 -19.38 9.30
N PHE A 349 8.35 -19.65 9.05
CA PHE A 349 7.90 -20.82 8.29
C PHE A 349 8.45 -20.82 6.86
N LEU A 350 8.30 -19.71 6.13
CA LEU A 350 8.79 -19.57 4.77
C LEU A 350 10.32 -19.74 4.69
N ARG A 351 11.06 -19.21 5.67
CA ARG A 351 12.51 -19.42 5.75
C ARG A 351 12.83 -20.89 5.92
N GLN A 352 12.17 -21.58 6.85
CA GLN A 352 12.38 -23.00 7.06
C GLN A 352 12.15 -23.78 5.77
N CYS A 353 11.03 -23.50 5.07
CA CYS A 353 10.78 -24.09 3.77
C CYS A 353 11.88 -23.77 2.74
N GLN A 354 12.41 -22.54 2.70
CA GLN A 354 13.53 -22.19 1.82
C GLN A 354 14.82 -22.95 2.14
N GLN A 355 15.09 -23.21 3.43
CA GLN A 355 16.24 -24.00 3.84
C GLN A 355 16.07 -25.48 3.48
N ASP A 356 14.85 -26.01 3.58
CA ASP A 356 14.57 -27.42 3.36
C ASP A 356 14.47 -27.78 1.87
N VAL A 357 13.79 -26.96 1.06
CA VAL A 357 13.48 -27.28 -0.34
C VAL A 357 13.94 -26.22 -1.36
N GLY A 358 14.56 -25.14 -0.90
CA GLY A 358 15.05 -24.05 -1.75
C GLY A 358 14.01 -22.95 -2.06
N PRO A 359 14.45 -21.76 -2.54
CA PRO A 359 13.58 -20.60 -2.77
C PRO A 359 12.43 -20.85 -3.76
N ALA A 360 12.68 -21.63 -4.80
CA ALA A 360 11.70 -21.92 -5.84
C ALA A 360 10.55 -22.85 -5.39
N ALA A 361 10.77 -23.65 -4.34
CA ALA A 361 9.78 -24.59 -3.83
C ALA A 361 9.15 -24.16 -2.50
N ALA A 362 9.73 -23.17 -1.82
CA ALA A 362 9.28 -22.76 -0.49
C ALA A 362 7.89 -22.13 -0.43
N PHE A 363 7.45 -21.49 -1.52
CA PHE A 363 6.10 -20.93 -1.61
C PHE A 363 5.65 -20.90 -3.07
N ARG A 364 4.38 -21.23 -3.32
CA ARG A 364 3.76 -21.11 -4.64
C ARG A 364 2.30 -20.72 -4.52
N TRP A 365 1.87 -19.91 -5.48
CA TRP A 365 0.45 -19.68 -5.72
C TRP A 365 -0.09 -20.79 -6.62
N SER A 366 -1.21 -21.40 -6.25
CA SER A 366 -1.90 -22.38 -7.10
C SER A 366 -2.70 -21.69 -8.21
N ARG A 367 -3.17 -20.46 -7.96
CA ARG A 367 -3.96 -19.64 -8.89
C ARG A 367 -3.62 -18.16 -8.80
N TYR A 368 -4.05 -17.38 -9.79
CA TYR A 368 -4.01 -15.91 -9.76
C TYR A 368 -5.33 -15.31 -10.30
N VAL A 369 -5.56 -14.04 -10.02
CA VAL A 369 -6.75 -13.30 -10.45
C VAL A 369 -6.48 -12.71 -11.83
N ALA A 370 -7.13 -13.27 -12.85
CA ALA A 370 -7.12 -12.78 -14.22
C ALA A 370 -8.20 -11.70 -14.42
N GLU A 371 -7.97 -10.83 -15.39
CA GLU A 371 -8.97 -9.84 -15.84
C GLU A 371 -10.04 -10.53 -16.69
N SER A 372 -11.31 -10.30 -16.39
CA SER A 372 -12.42 -10.63 -17.30
C SER A 372 -12.83 -9.41 -18.07
N THR A 373 -13.22 -9.60 -19.33
CA THR A 373 -13.88 -8.56 -20.15
C THR A 373 -15.16 -8.03 -19.52
N ASN A 374 -15.80 -8.82 -18.65
CA ASN A 374 -17.10 -8.50 -18.06
C ASN A 374 -17.00 -7.99 -16.61
N GLY A 375 -15.78 -7.77 -16.09
CA GLY A 375 -15.57 -7.36 -14.69
C GLY A 375 -15.72 -8.48 -13.66
N GLU A 376 -16.04 -9.70 -14.07
CA GLU A 376 -16.03 -10.88 -13.21
C GLU A 376 -14.59 -11.29 -12.85
N LYS A 377 -14.38 -11.77 -11.62
CA LYS A 377 -13.05 -12.25 -11.21
C LYS A 377 -12.85 -13.67 -11.72
N ILE A 378 -11.89 -13.87 -12.62
CA ILE A 378 -11.51 -15.19 -13.12
C ILE A 378 -10.30 -15.69 -12.33
N PHE A 379 -10.36 -16.91 -11.80
CA PHE A 379 -9.26 -17.53 -11.06
C PHE A 379 -8.49 -18.49 -11.98
N ALA A 380 -7.48 -17.96 -12.66
CA ALA A 380 -6.65 -18.71 -13.60
C ALA A 380 -5.60 -19.57 -12.85
N PRO A 381 -5.25 -20.76 -13.36
CA PRO A 381 -4.17 -21.56 -12.80
C PRO A 381 -2.84 -20.82 -12.91
N ALA A 382 -1.95 -21.00 -11.92
CA ALA A 382 -0.64 -20.38 -11.96
C ALA A 382 0.17 -20.87 -13.18
N MET A 383 0.79 -19.92 -13.88
CA MET A 383 1.56 -20.14 -15.10
C MET A 383 2.99 -20.64 -14.86
N GLN A 384 3.39 -20.82 -13.59
CA GLN A 384 4.68 -21.42 -13.27
C GLN A 384 4.65 -22.89 -13.71
N THR A 385 4.97 -23.14 -14.98
CA THR A 385 5.13 -24.47 -15.54
C THR A 385 6.23 -25.19 -14.76
N ILE A 386 5.79 -26.13 -13.93
CA ILE A 386 6.67 -27.13 -13.36
C ILE A 386 7.15 -28.01 -14.54
N ARG A 387 8.44 -27.90 -14.91
CA ARG A 387 9.19 -29.14 -15.16
C ARG A 387 9.17 -29.84 -13.81
N ARG A 388 8.36 -30.91 -13.67
CA ARG A 388 8.37 -31.71 -12.44
C ARG A 388 9.80 -32.16 -12.31
N VAL A 389 10.51 -31.69 -11.28
CA VAL A 389 11.66 -32.43 -10.78
C VAL A 389 11.04 -33.78 -10.47
N ALA A 390 11.41 -34.78 -11.26
CA ALA A 390 10.89 -36.12 -11.07
C ALA A 390 11.08 -36.46 -9.60
N GLU A 391 10.01 -36.93 -8.94
CA GLU A 391 10.17 -37.60 -7.66
C GLU A 391 11.36 -38.55 -7.81
N PRO A 392 12.33 -38.55 -6.88
CA PRO A 392 13.38 -39.55 -6.90
C PRO A 392 12.66 -40.89 -6.94
N ARG A 393 12.72 -41.56 -8.09
CA ARG A 393 12.10 -42.86 -8.27
C ARG A 393 12.72 -43.74 -7.19
N LEU A 394 11.93 -44.08 -6.18
CA LEU A 394 12.33 -45.12 -5.25
C LEU A 394 12.73 -46.33 -6.10
N PRO A 395 13.90 -46.93 -5.85
CA PRO A 395 14.29 -48.13 -6.57
C PRO A 395 13.15 -49.15 -6.44
N PRO A 396 12.80 -49.85 -7.54
CA PRO A 396 11.75 -50.85 -7.47
C PRO A 396 12.07 -51.82 -6.33
N PRO A 397 11.06 -52.24 -5.54
CA PRO A 397 11.28 -53.20 -4.48
C PRO A 397 11.98 -54.44 -5.06
N PRO A 398 12.96 -55.02 -4.34
CA PRO A 398 13.65 -56.21 -4.81
C PRO A 398 12.62 -57.28 -5.14
N LEU A 399 12.71 -57.82 -6.36
CA LEU A 399 11.83 -58.90 -6.80
C LEU A 399 11.93 -60.05 -5.78
N PRO A 400 10.80 -60.62 -5.33
CA PRO A 400 10.82 -61.73 -4.41
C PRO A 400 11.60 -62.88 -5.05
N HIS A 401 12.67 -63.31 -4.38
CA HIS A 401 13.43 -64.49 -4.76
C HIS A 401 12.54 -65.72 -4.65
N GLY A 402 12.02 -66.17 -5.79
CA GLY A 402 11.34 -67.45 -5.90
C GLY A 402 10.16 -67.45 -6.84
N MET A 403 10.41 -67.30 -8.14
CA MET A 403 9.73 -68.09 -9.17
C MET A 403 10.72 -68.32 -10.31
N LEU A 404 11.12 -69.58 -10.44
CA LEU A 404 11.78 -70.17 -11.61
C LEU A 404 10.81 -70.21 -12.79
#